data_AF-B2VCX5-F1
#
_entry.id   AF-B2VCX5-F1
#
_cell.length_a   1.000
_cell.length_b   1.000
_cell.length_c   1.000
_cell.angle_alpha   90.00
_cell.angle_beta   90.00
_cell.angle_gamma   90.00
#
_symmetry.space_group_name_H-M   'P 1'
#
loop_
_entity.id
_entity.type
_entity.pdbx_description
1 polymer ?
#
loop_
_entity_poly.entity_id
_entity_poly.type
_entity_poly.pdbx_seq_one_letter_code
_entity_poly.pdbx_strand_id
1 'polypeptide(L)'
;MIATLPLHHSSDSLEIRHLNKNGALRHQLFIITMKSDVDKAQYTVKPFAELMVFNNCLRFVVQPEKQYPEVVNVEEEVFSEIERSLTMFLKKIYSIDVSLVRNNPSAERRVANQWHLR
;
A
#
# COMPACT_ATOMS: atom_id res chain seq x y z
N MET A 1 14.02 -3.72 2.78
CA MET A 1 12.96 -3.16 3.65
C MET A 1 13.03 -1.64 3.54
N ILE A 2 11.89 -0.96 3.41
CA ILE A 2 11.81 0.51 3.29
C ILE A 2 11.53 1.14 4.67
N ALA A 3 10.51 0.65 5.36
CA ALA A 3 10.08 1.17 6.65
C ALA A 3 9.35 0.09 7.45
N THR A 4 9.30 0.29 8.77
CA THR A 4 8.44 -0.44 9.70
C THR A 4 7.58 0.61 10.42
N LEU A 5 6.26 0.44 10.37
CA LEU A 5 5.28 1.38 10.91
C LEU A 5 4.56 0.72 12.09
N PRO A 6 4.68 1.22 13.32
CA PRO A 6 3.92 0.69 14.45
C PRO A 6 2.42 0.95 14.25
N LEU A 7 1.58 0.03 14.69
CA LEU A 7 0.15 0.27 14.79
C LEU A 7 -0.17 0.92 16.15
N HIS A 8 -1.12 1.85 16.19
CA HIS A 8 -1.40 2.61 17.43
C HIS A 8 -2.27 1.82 18.41
N HIS A 9 -3.14 0.95 17.89
CA HIS A 9 -4.11 0.16 18.65
C HIS A 9 -3.75 -1.33 18.72
N SER A 10 -2.51 -1.69 18.34
CA SER A 10 -1.99 -3.05 18.38
C SER A 10 -0.51 -3.06 18.75
N SER A 11 -0.03 -4.14 19.35
CA SER A 11 1.41 -4.35 19.57
C SER A 11 2.16 -4.79 18.30
N ASP A 12 1.47 -4.87 17.16
CA ASP A 12 2.04 -5.24 15.87
C ASP A 12 2.52 -4.02 15.06
N SER A 13 3.13 -4.28 13.92
CA SER A 13 3.63 -3.25 13.00
C SER A 13 3.49 -3.69 11.55
N LEU A 14 3.38 -2.73 10.64
CA LEU A 14 3.45 -2.96 9.21
C LEU A 14 4.88 -2.87 8.71
N GLU A 15 5.27 -3.78 7.82
CA GLU A 15 6.54 -3.72 7.12
C GLU A 15 6.32 -3.37 5.65
N ILE A 16 6.98 -2.31 5.19
CA ILE A 16 6.96 -1.90 3.78
C ILE A 16 8.20 -2.45 3.09
N ARG A 17 7.98 -3.25 2.04
CA ARG A 17 9.04 -3.89 1.26
C ARG A 17 8.94 -3.50 -0.21
N HIS A 18 10.11 -3.33 -0.81
CA HIS A 18 10.25 -3.04 -2.23
C HIS A 18 10.49 -4.33 -3.01
N LEU A 19 9.63 -4.66 -3.97
CA LEU A 19 9.69 -5.93 -4.72
C LEU A 19 10.57 -5.87 -5.98
N ASN A 20 10.71 -4.71 -6.63
CA ASN A 20 11.46 -4.63 -7.89
C ASN A 20 12.45 -3.46 -7.95
N LYS A 21 13.69 -3.72 -7.54
CA LYS A 21 14.77 -2.73 -7.56
C LYS A 21 15.23 -2.33 -8.97
N ASN A 22 15.06 -3.21 -9.95
CA ASN A 22 15.60 -3.06 -11.30
C ASN A 22 14.46 -2.93 -12.30
N GLY A 23 13.94 -1.71 -12.45
CA GLY A 23 12.86 -1.43 -13.38
C GLY A 23 12.61 0.06 -13.55
N ALA A 24 11.90 0.41 -14.63
CA ALA A 24 11.36 1.75 -14.79
C ALA A 24 10.44 2.10 -13.61
N LEU A 25 10.21 3.39 -13.40
CA LEU A 25 9.35 3.89 -12.32
C LEU A 25 7.95 3.24 -12.32
N ARG A 26 7.38 3.01 -13.50
CA ARG A 26 6.08 2.34 -13.68
C ARG A 26 6.06 0.86 -13.27
N HIS A 27 7.21 0.25 -13.00
CA HIS A 27 7.35 -1.14 -12.57
C HIS A 27 7.66 -1.26 -11.07
N GLN A 28 7.67 -0.14 -10.34
CA GLN A 28 7.93 -0.14 -8.91
C GLN A 28 6.71 -0.69 -8.16
N LEU A 29 6.95 -1.77 -7.42
CA LEU A 29 5.94 -2.52 -6.67
C LEU A 29 6.35 -2.60 -5.20
N PHE A 30 5.41 -2.28 -4.34
CA PHE A 30 5.57 -2.30 -2.89
C PHE A 30 4.58 -3.27 -2.29
N ILE A 31 5.05 -4.08 -1.35
CA ILE A 31 4.20 -4.96 -0.55
C ILE A 31 4.30 -4.50 0.90
N ILE A 32 3.15 -4.50 1.56
CA ILE A 32 3.00 -4.16 2.97
C ILE A 32 2.43 -5.38 3.67
N THR A 33 3.07 -5.81 4.75
CA THR A 33 2.70 -7.02 5.50
C THR A 33 2.65 -6.72 6.99
N MET A 34 1.79 -7.41 7.73
CA MET A 34 1.85 -7.44 9.20
C MET A 34 3.12 -8.16 9.63
N LYS A 35 3.90 -7.55 10.53
CA LYS A 35 5.16 -8.13 10.99
C LYS A 35 4.91 -9.47 11.68
N SER A 36 3.89 -9.55 12.55
CA SER A 36 3.59 -10.80 13.23
C SER A 36 3.17 -11.94 12.27
N ASP A 37 2.51 -11.62 11.15
CA ASP A 37 2.17 -12.62 10.13
C ASP A 37 3.41 -13.11 9.40
N VAL A 38 4.37 -12.22 9.10
CA VAL A 38 5.66 -12.62 8.54
C VAL A 38 6.42 -13.53 9.52
N ASP A 39 6.48 -13.16 10.80
CA ASP A 39 7.24 -13.89 11.81
C ASP A 39 6.66 -15.30 12.09
N LYS A 40 5.35 -15.46 11.96
CA LYS A 40 4.64 -16.74 12.20
C LYS A 40 4.46 -17.58 10.94
N ALA A 41 4.68 -17.02 9.76
CA ALA A 41 4.38 -17.72 8.50
C ALA A 41 5.35 -18.89 8.25
N GLN A 42 4.78 -20.08 8.07
CA GLN A 42 5.54 -21.26 7.64
C GLN A 42 5.64 -21.37 6.11
N TYR A 43 4.61 -20.90 5.38
CA TYR A 43 4.52 -21.09 3.92
C TYR A 43 4.04 -19.86 3.16
N THR A 44 3.04 -19.13 3.65
CA THR A 44 2.42 -18.00 2.94
C THR A 44 2.13 -16.84 3.88
N VAL A 45 2.43 -15.62 3.45
CA VAL A 45 2.09 -14.37 4.15
C VAL A 45 0.96 -13.69 3.38
N LYS A 46 -0.09 -13.31 4.09
CA LYS A 46 -1.16 -12.47 3.54
C LYS A 46 -0.69 -11.02 3.53
N PRO A 47 -0.73 -10.31 2.38
CA PRO A 47 -0.36 -8.90 2.34
C PRO A 47 -1.43 -8.07 3.03
N PHE A 48 -1.01 -7.10 3.83
CA PHE A 48 -1.87 -6.00 4.25
C PHE A 48 -2.27 -5.16 3.05
N ALA A 49 -1.29 -4.80 2.21
CA ALA A 49 -1.54 -4.04 0.99
C ALA A 49 -0.46 -4.31 -0.05
N GLU A 50 -0.80 -4.08 -1.32
CA GLU A 50 0.16 -4.00 -2.41
C GLU A 50 -0.05 -2.70 -3.17
N LEU A 51 1.03 -2.00 -3.48
CA LEU A 51 0.99 -0.73 -4.18
C LEU A 51 1.90 -0.75 -5.40
N MET A 52 1.47 -0.05 -6.44
CA MET A 52 2.29 0.23 -7.62
C MET A 52 2.36 1.73 -7.88
N VAL A 53 3.46 2.18 -8.49
CA VAL A 53 3.53 3.53 -9.04
C VAL A 53 2.90 3.53 -10.43
N PHE A 54 1.87 4.37 -10.62
CA PHE A 54 1.20 4.54 -11.90
C PHE A 54 0.87 6.02 -12.10
N ASN A 55 1.35 6.61 -13.22
CA ASN A 55 1.17 8.03 -13.55
C ASN A 55 1.51 8.98 -12.37
N ASN A 56 2.66 8.76 -11.72
CA ASN A 56 3.13 9.52 -10.56
C ASN A 56 2.19 9.47 -9.33
N CYS A 57 1.31 8.48 -9.28
CA CYS A 57 0.49 8.18 -8.11
C CYS A 57 0.84 6.80 -7.56
N LEU A 58 0.67 6.62 -6.25
CA LEU A 58 0.63 5.30 -5.62
C LEU A 58 -0.79 4.78 -5.69
N ARG A 59 -0.96 3.58 -6.25
CA ARG A 59 -2.26 2.91 -6.35
C ARG A 59 -2.22 1.55 -5.68
N PHE A 60 -3.27 1.24 -4.94
CA PHE A 60 -3.47 -0.09 -4.39
C PHE A 60 -3.80 -1.09 -5.49
N VAL A 61 -3.00 -2.16 -5.57
CA VAL A 61 -3.29 -3.38 -6.32
C VAL A 61 -4.06 -4.34 -5.42
N VAL A 62 -3.62 -4.47 -4.16
CA VAL A 62 -4.33 -5.17 -3.10
C VAL A 62 -4.77 -4.14 -2.07
N GLN A 63 -6.07 -4.08 -1.83
CA GLN A 63 -6.68 -3.12 -0.91
C GLN A 63 -6.63 -3.61 0.55
N PRO A 64 -6.11 -2.79 1.47
CA PRO A 64 -6.14 -3.04 2.91
C PRO A 64 -7.51 -3.43 3.45
N GLU A 65 -8.56 -2.75 3.01
CA GLU A 65 -9.95 -2.92 3.46
C GLU A 65 -10.48 -4.33 3.18
N LYS A 66 -9.96 -5.00 2.14
CA LYS A 66 -10.33 -6.36 1.76
C LYS A 66 -9.51 -7.42 2.48
N GLN A 67 -8.32 -7.05 2.96
CA GLN A 67 -7.41 -7.98 3.62
C GLN A 67 -7.57 -7.94 5.13
N TYR A 68 -7.54 -6.76 5.76
CA TYR A 68 -7.60 -6.58 7.21
C TYR A 68 -8.59 -5.47 7.58
N PRO A 69 -9.90 -5.64 7.33
CA PRO A 69 -10.91 -4.62 7.61
C PRO A 69 -10.88 -4.15 9.07
N GLU A 70 -10.61 -5.06 10.01
CA GLU A 70 -10.48 -4.77 11.44
C GLU A 70 -9.33 -3.82 11.77
N VAL A 71 -8.20 -3.95 11.08
CA VAL A 71 -7.04 -3.06 11.25
C VAL A 71 -7.35 -1.71 10.61
N VAL A 72 -7.91 -1.69 9.40
CA VAL A 72 -8.21 -0.45 8.68
C VAL A 72 -9.21 0.43 9.42
N ASN A 73 -10.19 -0.17 10.08
CA ASN A 73 -11.21 0.57 10.81
C ASN A 73 -10.67 1.30 12.06
N VAL A 74 -9.53 0.86 12.60
CA VAL A 74 -8.94 1.43 13.82
C VAL A 74 -7.63 2.17 13.56
N GLU A 75 -6.92 1.87 12.46
CA GLU A 75 -5.61 2.42 12.11
C GLU A 75 -5.67 3.36 10.90
N GLU A 76 -6.61 4.30 10.84
CA GLU A 76 -6.74 5.18 9.66
C GLU A 76 -5.48 6.03 9.41
N GLU A 77 -4.79 6.43 10.47
CA GLU A 77 -3.55 7.22 10.41
C GLU A 77 -2.40 6.50 9.68
N VAL A 78 -2.44 5.16 9.65
CA VAL A 78 -1.39 4.35 9.01
C VAL A 78 -1.28 4.63 7.53
N PHE A 79 -2.36 5.05 6.86
CA PHE A 79 -2.33 5.37 5.43
C PHE A 79 -1.48 6.59 5.12
N SER A 80 -1.58 7.63 5.95
CA SER A 80 -0.74 8.82 5.82
C SER A 80 0.74 8.49 6.09
N GLU A 81 1.01 7.57 7.01
CA GLU A 81 2.37 7.10 7.28
C GLU A 81 2.96 6.25 6.14
N ILE A 82 2.15 5.38 5.54
CA ILE A 82 2.50 4.61 4.35
C ILE A 82 2.83 5.55 3.20
N GLU A 83 1.94 6.51 2.91
CA GLU A 83 2.15 7.51 1.85
C GLU A 83 3.44 8.29 2.08
N ARG A 84 3.61 8.86 3.28
CA ARG A 84 4.81 9.62 3.64
C ARG A 84 6.08 8.78 3.43
N SER A 85 6.08 7.53 3.89
CA SER A 85 7.24 6.65 3.78
C SER A 85 7.60 6.33 2.33
N LEU A 86 6.60 6.01 1.51
CA LEU A 86 6.80 5.70 0.10
C LEU A 86 7.16 6.93 -0.73
N THR A 87 6.57 8.09 -0.45
CA THR A 87 6.92 9.35 -1.11
C THR A 87 8.35 9.76 -0.80
N MET A 88 8.79 9.68 0.46
CA MET A 88 10.19 9.94 0.81
C MET A 88 11.14 8.98 0.09
N PHE A 89 10.80 7.69 0.02
CA PHE A 89 11.60 6.70 -0.69
C PHE A 89 11.70 7.02 -2.19
N LEU A 90 10.57 7.27 -2.85
CA LEU A 90 10.49 7.53 -4.29
C LEU A 90 11.16 8.86 -4.67
N LYS A 91 11.03 9.89 -3.83
CA LYS A 91 11.75 11.16 -4.01
C LYS A 91 13.25 10.98 -3.94
N LYS A 92 13.73 10.16 -3.00
CA LYS A 92 15.16 9.89 -2.82
C LYS A 92 15.77 9.10 -3.99
N ILE A 93 15.05 8.12 -4.53
CA ILE A 93 15.60 7.20 -5.55
C ILE A 93 15.31 7.66 -6.97
N TYR A 94 14.14 8.24 -7.22
CA TYR A 94 13.64 8.59 -8.55
C TYR A 94 13.42 10.09 -8.75
N SER A 95 13.61 10.93 -7.72
CA SER A 95 13.39 12.38 -7.77
C SER A 95 11.99 12.78 -8.22
N ILE A 96 10.98 12.01 -7.81
CA ILE A 96 9.57 12.30 -8.06
C ILE A 96 8.83 12.55 -6.76
N ASP A 97 7.75 13.32 -6.85
CA ASP A 97 6.73 13.40 -5.82
C ASP A 97 5.52 12.57 -6.26
N VAL A 98 4.97 11.80 -5.33
CA VAL A 98 3.78 10.96 -5.55
C VAL A 98 2.78 11.18 -4.43
N SER A 99 1.52 10.88 -4.72
CA SER A 99 0.42 10.85 -3.75
C SER A 99 -0.28 9.51 -3.75
N LEU A 100 -0.82 9.12 -2.60
CA LEU A 100 -1.59 7.90 -2.43
C LEU A 100 -3.05 8.12 -2.86
N VAL A 101 -3.49 7.36 -3.87
CA VAL A 101 -4.87 7.40 -4.33
C VAL A 101 -5.68 6.33 -3.60
N ARG A 102 -6.50 6.76 -2.63
CA ARG A 102 -7.55 5.92 -2.05
C ARG A 102 -8.83 6.06 -2.85
N ASN A 103 -9.34 4.94 -3.37
CA ASN A 103 -10.69 4.91 -3.89
C ASN A 103 -11.64 4.92 -2.68
N ASN A 104 -12.26 6.06 -2.39
CA ASN A 104 -13.42 6.05 -1.50
C ASN A 104 -14.47 5.09 -2.10
N PRO A 105 -15.16 4.26 -1.30
CA PRO A 105 -16.22 3.38 -1.81
C PRO A 105 -17.35 4.16 -2.51
N SER A 106 -17.47 5.48 -2.30
CA SER A 106 -18.35 6.37 -3.07
C SER A 106 -17.91 6.59 -4.52
N ALA A 107 -16.61 6.45 -4.83
CA ALA A 107 -16.04 6.56 -6.16
C ALA A 107 -16.14 5.25 -6.97
N GLU A 108 -16.21 4.09 -6.31
CA GLU A 108 -16.43 2.80 -7.01
C GLU A 108 -17.77 2.78 -7.76
N ARG A 109 -18.80 3.48 -7.24
CA ARG A 109 -20.08 3.67 -7.95
C ARG A 109 -19.95 4.43 -9.27
N ARG A 110 -18.91 5.26 -9.45
CA ARG A 110 -18.68 6.00 -10.70
C ARG A 110 -17.88 5.19 -11.72
N VAL A 111 -16.95 4.34 -11.27
CA VAL A 111 -16.09 3.54 -12.16
C VAL A 111 -16.81 2.28 -12.67
N ALA A 112 -17.70 1.68 -11.88
CA ALA A 112 -18.54 0.56 -12.34
C ALA A 112 -19.40 0.92 -13.58
N ASN A 113 -19.66 2.21 -13.79
CA ASN A 113 -20.48 2.69 -14.91
C ASN A 113 -19.67 3.07 -16.16
N GLN A 114 -18.33 3.05 -16.11
CA GLN A 114 -17.51 3.43 -17.28
C GLN A 114 -17.04 2.26 -18.14
N TRP A 115 -17.15 1.01 -17.66
CA TRP A 115 -16.81 -0.17 -18.46
C TRP A 115 -17.91 -0.61 -19.45
N HIS A 116 -19.02 0.13 -19.54
CA HIS A 116 -20.17 -0.20 -20.40
C HIS A 116 -20.30 0.65 -21.67
N LEU A 117 -19.33 1.52 -21.98
CA LEU A 117 -19.34 2.27 -23.22
C LEU A 117 -18.19 1.79 -24.11
N ARG A 118 -18.63 1.04 -25.13
CA ARG A 118 -17.88 0.50 -26.27
C ARG A 118 -17.08 1.56 -27.01
#